data_AF-A0A8T1RTX8-F1
#
_entry.id   AF-A0A8T1RTX8-F1
#
_cell.length_a   1.000
_cell.length_b   1.000
_cell.length_c   1.000
_cell.angle_alpha   90.00
_cell.angle_beta   90.00
_cell.angle_gamma   90.00
#
_symmetry.space_group_name_H-M   'P 1'
#
loop_
_entity.id
_entity.type
_entity.pdbx_description
1 polymer ?
#
loop_
_entity_poly.entity_id
_entity_poly.type
_entity_poly.pdbx_seq_one_letter_code
_entity_poly.pdbx_strand_id
1 'polypeptide(L)'
;MEGKEEDVRLGANKFPERQPIGTAAQSQDDGKDYKEPPPAPLFDPGELSSWSFYRAGIAEFVATFLFLYITILTVMGVVKPVDPGKNKCANVGIQGIAWAFGGMIFALVYCTAGISGGHINPAVTFGLFLARKLSLTRALFYMVMQCLGAICGAGVVRGFLKGEYVRLNGGANFVNPGYTKGDGLGAEIVGTFVLVYTVFSATDAKRSARDSHVPVSSLPSGSDLPLSFSFFQYDDWLIYFLLD
;
A
#
# COMPACT_ATOMS: atom_id res chain seq x y z
N MET A 1 -45.50 13.35 9.50
CA MET A 1 -44.15 13.23 10.08
C MET A 1 -43.31 12.52 9.04
N GLU A 2 -42.55 13.28 8.26
CA GLU A 2 -41.73 12.73 7.17
C GLU A 2 -40.39 13.49 7.23
N GLY A 3 -39.33 12.75 7.51
CA GLY A 3 -37.99 13.28 7.76
C GLY A 3 -37.39 13.80 6.46
N LYS A 4 -36.94 15.06 6.48
CA LYS A 4 -36.12 15.63 5.42
C LYS A 4 -34.68 15.13 5.60
N GLU A 5 -34.26 14.23 4.74
CA GLU A 5 -32.84 13.99 4.47
C GLU A 5 -32.32 15.17 3.63
N GLU A 6 -31.44 15.98 4.23
CA GLU A 6 -30.67 16.98 3.49
C GLU A 6 -29.44 16.31 2.88
N ASP A 7 -29.60 15.84 1.63
CA ASP A 7 -28.48 15.52 0.76
C ASP A 7 -27.68 16.80 0.49
N VAL A 8 -26.59 16.98 1.23
CA VAL A 8 -25.58 17.99 0.92
C VAL A 8 -24.93 17.60 -0.40
N ARG A 9 -25.38 18.29 -1.45
CA ARG A 9 -24.86 18.28 -2.81
C ARG A 9 -23.32 18.30 -2.82
N LEU A 10 -22.76 17.11 -2.93
CA LEU A 10 -21.37 16.87 -3.26
C LEU A 10 -21.08 17.54 -4.61
N GLY A 11 -19.97 18.27 -4.68
CA GLY A 11 -19.43 18.89 -5.90
C GLY A 11 -18.96 17.89 -6.95
N ALA A 12 -19.79 16.90 -7.28
CA ALA A 12 -19.49 15.80 -8.19
C ALA A 12 -20.13 15.94 -9.58
N ASN A 13 -21.03 16.91 -9.81
CA ASN A 13 -21.69 17.06 -11.11
C ASN A 13 -21.49 18.45 -11.69
N LYS A 14 -20.43 18.61 -12.49
CA LYS A 14 -20.36 19.71 -13.48
C LYS A 14 -19.87 19.23 -14.83
N PHE A 15 -20.41 18.11 -15.33
CA PHE A 15 -20.47 17.81 -16.76
C PHE A 15 -21.78 17.08 -17.09
N PRO A 16 -22.45 17.42 -18.20
CA PRO A 16 -23.74 16.86 -18.58
C PRO A 16 -23.58 15.45 -19.16
N GLU A 17 -24.54 14.59 -18.85
CA GLU A 17 -24.66 13.24 -19.37
C GLU A 17 -25.19 13.24 -20.82
N ARG A 18 -24.38 12.68 -21.75
CA ARG A 18 -24.72 11.87 -22.94
C ARG A 18 -23.68 12.05 -24.04
N GLN A 19 -23.03 10.95 -24.46
CA GLN A 19 -22.91 10.61 -25.88
C GLN A 19 -22.61 9.10 -26.06
N PRO A 20 -23.12 8.48 -27.14
CA PRO A 20 -23.23 7.02 -27.26
C PRO A 20 -21.96 6.37 -27.81
N ILE A 21 -21.87 5.06 -27.61
CA ILE A 21 -20.90 4.13 -28.22
C ILE A 21 -20.87 4.31 -29.74
N GLY A 22 -19.69 4.63 -30.28
CA GLY A 22 -19.43 4.69 -31.72
C GLY A 22 -18.00 5.10 -32.03
N THR A 23 -17.28 4.20 -32.70
CA THR A 23 -15.95 4.38 -33.26
C THR A 23 -15.89 5.60 -34.19
N ALA A 24 -15.21 6.65 -33.78
CA ALA A 24 -14.62 7.63 -34.67
C ALA A 24 -13.40 8.24 -33.99
N ALA A 25 -12.24 8.07 -34.63
CA ALA A 25 -11.03 8.77 -34.29
C ALA A 25 -11.28 10.29 -34.32
N GLN A 26 -11.28 10.93 -33.16
CA GLN A 26 -10.97 12.35 -33.05
C GLN A 26 -9.62 12.45 -32.39
N SER A 27 -8.62 12.70 -33.23
CA SER A 27 -7.41 13.42 -32.87
C SER A 27 -7.85 14.77 -32.30
N GLN A 28 -8.11 14.81 -31.00
CA GLN A 28 -8.36 16.05 -30.29
C GLN A 28 -7.29 16.19 -29.22
N ASP A 29 -6.19 16.80 -29.66
CA ASP A 29 -5.21 17.50 -28.85
C ASP A 29 -5.92 18.64 -28.10
N ASP A 30 -6.78 18.28 -27.14
CA ASP A 30 -7.27 19.20 -26.13
C ASP A 30 -6.20 19.25 -25.06
N GLY A 31 -5.39 20.31 -25.09
CA GLY A 31 -4.40 20.68 -24.08
C GLY A 31 -5.00 20.84 -22.69
N LYS A 32 -5.35 19.72 -22.04
CA LYS A 32 -5.60 19.64 -20.62
C LYS A 32 -4.25 19.69 -19.93
N ASP A 33 -3.68 20.89 -19.85
CA ASP A 33 -2.58 21.17 -18.93
C ASP A 33 -3.01 20.71 -17.54
N TYR A 34 -2.37 19.65 -17.03
CA TYR A 34 -2.60 19.15 -15.69
C TYR A 34 -2.28 20.27 -14.70
N LYS A 35 -3.32 20.91 -14.16
CA LYS A 35 -3.16 21.85 -13.06
C LYS A 35 -3.01 21.05 -11.78
N GLU A 36 -1.82 21.12 -11.19
CA GLU A 36 -1.58 20.53 -9.89
C GLU A 36 -2.64 20.99 -8.89
N PRO A 37 -3.28 20.07 -8.13
CA PRO A 37 -4.21 20.46 -7.10
C PRO A 37 -3.48 21.34 -6.07
N PRO A 38 -4.17 22.32 -5.46
CA PRO A 38 -3.57 23.15 -4.42
C PRO A 38 -3.04 22.25 -3.28
N PRO A 39 -1.94 22.64 -2.62
CA PRO A 39 -1.38 21.88 -1.51
C PRO A 39 -2.45 21.57 -0.45
N ALA A 40 -2.47 20.35 0.06
CA ALA A 40 -3.48 19.95 1.04
C ALA A 40 -3.42 20.86 2.28
N PRO A 41 -4.57 21.34 2.81
CA PRO A 41 -4.59 22.06 4.07
C PRO A 41 -4.08 21.14 5.18
N LEU A 42 -3.30 21.70 6.13
CA LEU A 42 -2.74 20.92 7.23
C LEU A 42 -3.84 20.32 8.11
N PHE A 43 -4.91 21.08 8.33
CA PHE A 43 -6.08 20.67 9.09
C PHE A 43 -7.34 20.95 8.28
N ASP A 44 -8.16 19.93 8.08
CA ASP A 44 -9.51 20.05 7.54
C ASP A 44 -10.47 19.25 8.44
N PRO A 45 -11.12 19.92 9.42
CA PRO A 45 -12.02 19.25 10.36
C PRO A 45 -13.28 18.69 9.68
N GLY A 46 -13.61 19.11 8.45
CA GLY A 46 -14.72 18.56 7.67
C GLY A 46 -14.48 17.11 7.24
N GLU A 47 -13.23 16.67 7.13
CA GLU A 47 -12.88 15.29 6.73
C GLU A 47 -13.37 14.24 7.74
N LEU A 48 -13.37 14.58 9.04
CA LEU A 48 -13.72 13.67 10.13
C LEU A 48 -15.20 13.27 10.14
N SER A 49 -16.06 14.05 9.49
CA SER A 49 -17.49 13.73 9.35
C SER A 49 -17.80 12.95 8.07
N SER A 50 -16.83 12.76 7.18
CA SER A 50 -17.05 12.12 5.89
C SER A 50 -17.04 10.60 5.98
N TRP A 51 -18.06 9.95 5.41
CA TRP A 51 -18.12 8.49 5.32
C TRP A 51 -16.96 7.91 4.53
N SER A 52 -16.48 8.62 3.50
CA SER A 52 -15.34 8.19 2.68
C SER A 52 -14.03 8.17 3.48
N PHE A 53 -13.88 9.02 4.51
CA PHE A 53 -12.71 9.03 5.38
C PHE A 53 -12.61 7.74 6.21
N TYR A 54 -13.71 7.32 6.83
CA TYR A 54 -13.75 6.07 7.59
C TYR A 54 -13.60 4.85 6.68
N ARG A 55 -14.23 4.84 5.51
CA ARG A 55 -14.04 3.77 4.52
C ARG A 55 -12.58 3.62 4.11
N ALA A 56 -11.87 4.75 3.91
CA ALA A 56 -10.46 4.73 3.60
C ALA A 56 -9.60 4.20 4.76
N GLY A 57 -9.88 4.59 6.00
CA GLY A 57 -9.18 4.04 7.17
C GLY A 57 -9.42 2.54 7.36
N ILE A 58 -10.64 2.06 7.13
CA ILE A 58 -10.96 0.63 7.17
C ILE A 58 -10.20 -0.11 6.06
N ALA A 59 -10.09 0.47 4.86
CA ALA A 59 -9.32 -0.12 3.77
C ALA A 59 -7.83 -0.26 4.14
N GLU A 60 -7.22 0.78 4.71
CA GLU A 60 -5.83 0.74 5.20
C GLU A 60 -5.63 -0.32 6.30
N PHE A 61 -6.57 -0.43 7.24
CA PHE A 61 -6.55 -1.47 8.27
C PHE A 61 -6.63 -2.88 7.68
N VAL A 62 -7.61 -3.15 6.82
CA VAL A 62 -7.81 -4.48 6.22
C VAL A 62 -6.65 -4.85 5.32
N ALA A 63 -6.13 -3.91 4.53
CA ALA A 63 -4.97 -4.15 3.68
C ALA A 63 -3.74 -4.48 4.52
N THR A 64 -3.45 -3.70 5.56
CA THR A 64 -2.29 -3.96 6.44
C THR A 64 -2.45 -5.26 7.23
N PHE A 65 -3.67 -5.58 7.66
CA PHE A 65 -4.00 -6.88 8.26
C PHE A 65 -3.66 -8.05 7.34
N LEU A 66 -4.14 -8.01 6.09
CA LEU A 66 -3.90 -9.07 5.11
C LEU A 66 -2.41 -9.14 4.72
N PHE A 67 -1.75 -7.99 4.60
CA PHE A 67 -0.32 -7.89 4.32
C PHE A 67 0.49 -8.64 5.37
N LEU A 68 0.33 -8.32 6.66
CA LEU A 68 1.08 -8.98 7.74
C LEU A 68 0.66 -10.43 7.93
N TYR A 69 -0.62 -10.75 7.79
CA TYR A 69 -1.11 -12.12 7.92
C TYR A 69 -0.43 -13.07 6.90
N ILE A 70 -0.39 -12.70 5.61
CA ILE A 70 0.18 -13.55 4.55
C ILE A 70 1.71 -13.58 4.62
N THR A 71 2.35 -12.44 4.87
CA THR A 71 3.82 -12.37 4.88
C THR A 71 4.41 -13.09 6.08
N ILE A 72 3.89 -12.88 7.29
CA ILE A 72 4.32 -13.61 8.49
C ILE A 72 4.09 -15.11 8.30
N LEU A 73 2.90 -15.53 7.82
CA LEU A 73 2.63 -16.95 7.58
C LEU A 73 3.64 -17.56 6.60
N THR A 74 4.01 -16.81 5.55
CA THR A 74 5.02 -17.24 4.56
C THR A 74 6.40 -17.38 5.19
N VAL A 75 6.85 -16.38 5.95
CA VAL A 75 8.14 -16.40 6.67
C VAL A 75 8.19 -17.61 7.58
N MET A 76 7.16 -17.79 8.40
CA MET A 76 7.02 -18.92 9.33
C MET A 76 7.05 -20.28 8.61
N GLY A 77 6.42 -20.39 7.44
CA GLY A 77 6.46 -21.59 6.61
C GLY A 77 7.86 -21.92 6.05
N VAL A 78 8.70 -20.90 5.80
CA VAL A 78 10.07 -21.08 5.32
C VAL A 78 11.05 -21.37 6.46
N VAL A 79 10.93 -20.67 7.59
CA VAL A 79 11.86 -20.82 8.72
C VAL A 79 11.56 -22.04 9.60
N LYS A 80 10.36 -22.63 9.47
CA LYS A 80 10.01 -23.85 10.21
C LYS A 80 10.98 -24.99 9.86
N PRO A 81 11.48 -25.75 10.86
CA PRO A 81 12.35 -26.89 10.59
C PRO A 81 11.70 -27.89 9.64
N VAL A 82 12.43 -28.25 8.58
CA VAL A 82 12.02 -29.31 7.65
C VAL A 82 12.14 -30.66 8.36
N ASP A 83 11.10 -31.50 8.30
CA ASP A 83 11.11 -32.83 8.92
C ASP A 83 12.33 -33.65 8.47
N PRO A 84 12.97 -34.43 9.38
CA PRO A 84 14.09 -35.29 9.02
C PRO A 84 13.64 -36.30 7.95
N GLY A 85 14.12 -36.12 6.72
CA GLY A 85 13.75 -36.94 5.55
C GLY A 85 13.14 -36.16 4.38
N LYS A 86 12.80 -34.88 4.56
CA LYS A 86 12.40 -33.99 3.46
C LYS A 86 13.59 -33.14 2.98
N ASN A 87 13.62 -32.87 1.67
CA ASN A 87 14.69 -32.08 1.05
C ASN A 87 14.72 -30.66 1.63
N LYS A 88 15.93 -30.12 1.86
CA LYS A 88 16.12 -28.73 2.36
C LYS A 88 15.51 -27.67 1.44
N CYS A 89 15.24 -28.01 0.18
CA CYS A 89 14.62 -27.15 -0.83
C CYS A 89 13.09 -27.36 -0.95
N ALA A 90 12.43 -27.97 0.03
CA ALA A 90 11.00 -28.26 -0.03
C ALA A 90 10.08 -27.07 0.31
N ASN A 91 10.64 -25.91 0.67
CA ASN A 91 9.90 -24.68 0.94
C ASN A 91 10.12 -23.64 -0.17
N VAL A 92 9.38 -22.54 -0.10
CA VAL A 92 9.46 -21.45 -1.10
C VAL A 92 10.77 -20.65 -1.04
N GLY A 93 11.61 -20.89 -0.03
CA GLY A 93 12.89 -20.23 0.18
C GLY A 93 12.78 -18.73 0.44
N ILE A 94 13.92 -18.06 0.55
CA ILE A 94 14.00 -16.60 0.72
C ILE A 94 13.40 -15.85 -0.48
N GLN A 95 13.48 -16.44 -1.68
CA GLN A 95 12.87 -15.89 -2.89
C GLN A 95 11.35 -15.85 -2.79
N GLY A 96 10.72 -16.88 -2.20
CA GLY A 96 9.29 -16.90 -1.94
C GLY A 96 8.85 -15.88 -0.90
N ILE A 97 9.67 -15.62 0.12
CA ILE A 97 9.43 -14.53 1.08
C ILE A 97 9.42 -13.19 0.34
N ALA A 98 10.45 -12.90 -0.47
CA ALA A 98 10.52 -11.66 -1.24
C ALA A 98 9.30 -11.46 -2.17
N TRP A 99 8.85 -12.53 -2.84
CA TRP A 99 7.63 -12.51 -3.66
C TRP A 99 6.35 -12.29 -2.85
N ALA A 100 6.25 -12.85 -1.65
CA ALA A 100 5.09 -12.64 -0.80
C ALA A 100 4.99 -11.17 -0.36
N PHE A 101 6.09 -10.55 0.06
CA PHE A 101 6.10 -9.14 0.44
C PHE A 101 5.77 -8.23 -0.76
N GLY A 102 6.51 -8.35 -1.87
CA GLY A 102 6.29 -7.51 -3.05
C GLY A 102 4.94 -7.75 -3.73
N GLY A 103 4.54 -9.02 -3.86
CA GLY A 103 3.29 -9.41 -4.49
C GLY A 103 2.06 -8.99 -3.70
N MET A 104 2.11 -9.06 -2.37
CA MET A 104 1.02 -8.57 -1.53
C MET A 104 0.88 -7.05 -1.60
N ILE A 105 1.99 -6.29 -1.58
CA ILE A 105 1.92 -4.84 -1.79
C ILE A 105 1.31 -4.52 -3.16
N PHE A 106 1.77 -5.17 -4.24
CA PHE A 106 1.20 -4.97 -5.57
C PHE A 106 -0.32 -5.22 -5.59
N ALA A 107 -0.77 -6.37 -5.07
CA ALA A 107 -2.18 -6.73 -5.07
C ALA A 107 -3.02 -5.79 -4.18
N LEU A 108 -2.55 -5.46 -2.99
CA LEU A 108 -3.30 -4.64 -2.04
C LEU A 108 -3.35 -3.17 -2.46
N VAL A 109 -2.25 -2.61 -2.99
CA VAL A 109 -2.24 -1.27 -3.57
C VAL A 109 -3.22 -1.22 -4.75
N TYR A 110 -3.19 -2.21 -5.64
CA TYR A 110 -4.15 -2.28 -6.75
C TYR A 110 -5.62 -2.26 -6.26
N CYS A 111 -5.93 -3.01 -5.20
CA CYS A 111 -7.28 -3.07 -4.64
C CYS A 111 -7.70 -1.80 -3.88
N THR A 112 -6.76 -1.12 -3.22
CA THR A 112 -7.06 -0.01 -2.28
C THR A 112 -6.71 1.38 -2.78
N ALA A 113 -5.97 1.50 -3.89
CA ALA A 113 -5.60 2.78 -4.50
C ALA A 113 -6.82 3.67 -4.77
N GLY A 114 -7.92 3.09 -5.29
CA GLY A 114 -9.16 3.83 -5.56
C GLY A 114 -10.00 4.19 -4.32
N ILE A 115 -9.66 3.67 -3.14
CA ILE A 115 -10.43 3.87 -1.90
C ILE A 115 -9.66 4.76 -0.92
N SER A 116 -8.44 4.37 -0.55
CA SER A 116 -7.61 5.06 0.45
C SER A 116 -6.40 5.79 -0.14
N GLY A 117 -5.99 5.43 -1.36
CA GLY A 117 -4.68 5.77 -1.92
C GLY A 117 -3.67 4.62 -1.83
N GLY A 118 -4.01 3.53 -1.12
CA GLY A 118 -3.21 2.31 -1.02
C GLY A 118 -1.85 2.54 -0.39
N HIS A 119 -1.80 3.16 0.79
CA HIS A 119 -0.53 3.46 1.43
C HIS A 119 0.06 2.22 2.12
N ILE A 120 -0.73 1.54 2.96
CA ILE A 120 -0.46 0.28 3.69
C ILE A 120 0.75 0.38 4.65
N ASN A 121 1.55 1.44 4.53
CA ASN A 121 2.79 1.66 5.21
C ASN A 121 2.81 3.08 5.83
N PRO A 122 3.13 3.20 7.13
CA PRO A 122 3.27 4.48 7.83
C PRO A 122 4.30 5.41 7.20
N ALA A 123 5.45 4.90 6.73
CA ALA A 123 6.49 5.69 6.09
C ALA A 123 6.05 6.27 4.75
N VAL A 124 5.27 5.52 3.98
CA VAL A 124 4.65 6.01 2.71
C VAL A 124 3.66 7.13 3.01
N THR A 125 2.79 6.89 4.00
CA THR A 125 1.81 7.89 4.46
C THR A 125 2.51 9.17 4.93
N PHE A 126 3.60 9.02 5.68
CA PHE A 126 4.41 10.15 6.15
C PHE A 126 5.09 10.90 5.00
N GLY A 127 5.68 10.17 4.03
CA GLY A 127 6.29 10.77 2.85
C GLY A 127 5.29 11.63 2.08
N LEU A 128 4.10 11.09 1.79
CA LEU A 128 3.03 11.81 1.08
C LEU A 128 2.50 13.01 1.88
N PHE A 129 2.47 12.92 3.21
CA PHE A 129 2.17 14.04 4.09
C PHE A 129 3.23 15.16 3.97
N LEU A 130 4.52 14.84 4.00
CA LEU A 130 5.60 15.82 3.83
C LEU A 130 5.55 16.51 2.46
N ALA A 131 5.14 15.78 1.43
CA ALA A 131 4.91 16.34 0.09
C ALA A 131 3.60 17.13 -0.06
N ARG A 132 2.86 17.36 1.04
CA ARG A 132 1.55 18.05 1.07
C ARG A 132 0.51 17.45 0.13
N LYS A 133 0.59 16.12 -0.09
CA LYS A 133 -0.41 15.32 -0.81
C LYS A 133 -1.50 14.78 0.12
N LEU A 134 -1.30 14.88 1.43
CA LEU A 134 -2.20 14.36 2.47
C LEU A 134 -2.34 15.38 3.62
N SER A 135 -3.52 15.50 4.22
CA SER A 135 -3.73 16.31 5.44
C SER A 135 -3.10 15.62 6.66
N LEU A 136 -2.76 16.39 7.71
CA LEU A 136 -2.16 15.81 8.93
C LEU A 136 -3.13 14.86 9.64
N THR A 137 -4.40 15.24 9.71
CA THR A 137 -5.45 14.43 10.34
C THR A 137 -5.58 13.06 9.67
N ARG A 138 -5.59 13.03 8.34
CA ARG A 138 -5.65 11.77 7.57
C ARG A 138 -4.37 10.96 7.68
N ALA A 139 -3.21 11.61 7.70
CA ALA A 139 -1.93 10.94 7.89
C ALA A 139 -1.89 10.17 9.22
N LEU A 140 -2.22 10.85 10.32
CA LEU A 140 -2.23 10.23 11.64
C LEU A 140 -3.27 9.11 11.74
N PHE A 141 -4.47 9.32 11.19
CA PHE A 141 -5.51 8.30 11.20
C PHE A 141 -5.09 7.04 10.43
N TYR A 142 -4.50 7.19 9.24
CA TYR A 142 -4.00 6.07 8.45
C TYR A 142 -2.89 5.32 9.17
N MET A 143 -1.92 6.03 9.76
CA MET A 143 -0.85 5.41 10.54
C MET A 143 -1.44 4.54 11.66
N VAL A 144 -2.38 5.08 12.46
CA VAL A 144 -3.05 4.32 13.53
C VAL A 144 -3.76 3.07 12.97
N MET A 145 -4.52 3.21 11.89
CA MET A 145 -5.23 2.07 11.28
C MET A 145 -4.26 1.02 10.71
N GLN A 146 -3.13 1.43 10.14
CA GLN A 146 -2.07 0.54 9.67
C GLN A 146 -1.43 -0.21 10.85
N CYS A 147 -1.09 0.49 11.95
CA CYS A 147 -0.57 -0.13 13.18
C CYS A 147 -1.53 -1.21 13.70
N LEU A 148 -2.81 -0.86 13.82
CA LEU A 148 -3.83 -1.78 14.32
C LEU A 148 -4.02 -2.97 13.38
N GLY A 149 -4.02 -2.75 12.07
CA GLY A 149 -4.09 -3.81 11.07
C GLY A 149 -2.91 -4.79 11.19
N ALA A 150 -1.69 -4.26 11.28
CA ALA A 150 -0.47 -5.05 11.46
C ALA A 150 -0.52 -5.91 12.74
N ILE A 151 -0.90 -5.32 13.88
CA ILE A 151 -1.04 -6.02 15.16
C ILE A 151 -2.09 -7.14 15.05
N CYS A 152 -3.25 -6.86 14.45
CA CYS A 152 -4.29 -7.87 14.25
C CYS A 152 -3.82 -9.01 13.32
N GLY A 153 -3.12 -8.70 12.24
CA GLY A 153 -2.60 -9.68 11.29
C GLY A 153 -1.60 -10.62 11.96
N ALA A 154 -0.61 -10.07 12.66
CA ALA A 154 0.35 -10.82 13.45
C ALA A 154 -0.32 -11.62 14.59
N GLY A 155 -1.31 -11.02 15.27
CA GLY A 155 -2.07 -11.64 16.34
C GLY A 155 -2.85 -12.88 15.89
N VAL A 156 -3.45 -12.84 14.70
CA VAL A 156 -4.14 -14.00 14.11
C VAL A 156 -3.16 -15.13 13.79
N VAL A 157 -1.99 -14.82 13.21
CA VAL A 157 -0.96 -15.84 12.96
C VAL A 157 -0.44 -16.45 14.25
N ARG A 158 -0.21 -15.62 15.28
CA ARG A 158 0.14 -16.10 16.63
C ARG A 158 -0.96 -16.98 17.25
N GLY A 159 -2.23 -16.67 16.98
CA GLY A 159 -3.37 -17.48 17.44
C GLY A 159 -3.38 -18.89 16.84
N PHE A 160 -3.17 -19.00 15.52
CA PHE A 160 -3.15 -20.28 14.82
C PHE A 160 -1.87 -21.09 15.04
N LEU A 161 -0.71 -20.44 15.16
CA LEU A 161 0.61 -21.09 15.18
C LEU A 161 1.38 -20.78 16.47
N LYS A 162 0.70 -20.66 17.62
CA LYS A 162 1.26 -20.15 18.88
C LYS A 162 2.65 -20.70 19.26
N GLY A 163 2.84 -22.01 19.20
CA GLY A 163 4.12 -22.65 19.56
C GLY A 163 5.26 -22.30 18.60
N GLU A 164 5.00 -22.38 17.29
CA GLU A 164 5.97 -22.02 16.26
C GLU A 164 6.27 -20.53 16.27
N TYR A 165 5.23 -19.69 16.37
CA TYR A 165 5.34 -18.22 16.38
C TYR A 165 6.31 -17.73 17.45
N VAL A 166 6.16 -18.23 18.68
CA VAL A 166 7.05 -17.85 19.79
C VAL A 166 8.48 -18.38 19.58
N ARG A 167 8.63 -19.59 19.03
CA ARG A 167 9.96 -20.20 18.82
C ARG A 167 10.76 -19.55 17.69
N LEU A 168 10.07 -19.04 16.66
CA LEU A 168 10.67 -18.53 15.42
C LEU A 168 10.58 -17.00 15.32
N ASN A 169 10.44 -16.30 16.45
CA ASN A 169 10.32 -14.84 16.54
C ASN A 169 9.17 -14.21 15.76
N GLY A 170 8.18 -14.99 15.31
CA GLY A 170 6.92 -14.48 14.75
C GLY A 170 7.06 -13.60 13.50
N GLY A 171 8.17 -13.72 12.75
CA GLY A 171 8.46 -12.84 11.61
C GLY A 171 8.94 -11.43 12.01
N ALA A 172 9.33 -11.21 13.26
CA ALA A 172 9.88 -9.94 13.71
C ALA A 172 11.21 -9.63 13.00
N ASN A 173 11.41 -8.36 12.67
CA ASN A 173 12.67 -7.86 12.14
C ASN A 173 13.68 -7.67 13.27
N PHE A 174 14.92 -8.09 13.05
CA PHE A 174 16.04 -7.88 13.98
C PHE A 174 17.34 -7.77 13.19
N VAL A 175 18.34 -7.09 13.74
CA VAL A 175 19.67 -7.02 13.13
C VAL A 175 20.33 -8.39 13.23
N ASN A 176 20.70 -8.95 12.08
CA ASN A 176 21.32 -10.27 12.00
C ASN A 176 22.69 -10.27 12.72
N PRO A 177 23.03 -11.31 13.51
CA PRO A 177 24.35 -11.42 14.13
C PRO A 177 25.50 -11.17 13.15
N GLY A 178 26.46 -10.35 13.58
CA GLY A 178 27.60 -9.92 12.76
C GLY A 178 27.45 -8.54 12.11
N TYR A 179 26.27 -7.93 12.20
CA TYR A 179 26.03 -6.55 11.76
C TYR A 179 25.84 -5.61 12.95
N THR A 180 26.26 -4.36 12.80
CA THR A 180 26.03 -3.32 13.80
C THR A 180 24.64 -2.72 13.67
N LYS A 181 24.16 -2.04 14.72
CA LYS A 181 22.92 -1.26 14.64
C LYS A 181 22.98 -0.16 13.58
N GLY A 182 24.18 0.36 13.30
CA GLY A 182 24.40 1.34 12.23
C GLY A 182 24.19 0.75 10.83
N ASP A 183 24.64 -0.48 10.61
CA ASP A 183 24.43 -1.20 9.34
C ASP A 183 22.94 -1.47 9.10
N GLY A 184 22.23 -1.92 10.15
CA GLY A 184 20.78 -2.13 10.10
C GLY A 184 20.02 -0.83 9.80
N LEU A 185 20.34 0.25 10.52
CA LEU A 185 19.72 1.55 10.29
C LEU A 185 19.99 2.08 8.87
N GLY A 186 21.23 1.95 8.39
CA GLY A 186 21.61 2.36 7.05
C GLY A 186 20.85 1.60 5.97
N ALA A 187 20.71 0.28 6.13
CA ALA A 187 19.96 -0.56 5.22
C ALA A 187 18.47 -0.18 5.14
N GLU A 188 17.81 0.03 6.29
CA GLU A 188 16.40 0.45 6.36
C GLU A 188 16.21 1.83 5.69
N ILE A 189 17.08 2.82 5.96
CA ILE A 189 16.98 4.15 5.33
C ILE A 189 17.03 4.05 3.81
N VAL A 190 17.97 3.28 3.25
CA VAL A 190 18.08 3.12 1.79
C VAL A 190 16.88 2.35 1.24
N GLY A 191 16.41 1.31 1.94
CA GLY A 191 15.22 0.55 1.58
C GLY A 191 13.97 1.43 1.51
N THR A 192 13.69 2.20 2.56
CA THR A 192 12.54 3.11 2.62
C THR A 192 12.65 4.20 1.57
N PHE A 193 13.85 4.73 1.33
CA PHE A 193 14.05 5.74 0.29
C PHE A 193 13.65 5.21 -1.09
N VAL A 194 14.08 3.98 -1.45
CA VAL A 194 13.71 3.36 -2.73
C VAL A 194 12.20 3.14 -2.82
N LEU A 195 11.56 2.65 -1.75
CA LEU A 195 10.10 2.50 -1.69
C LEU A 195 9.40 3.83 -1.96
N VAL A 196 9.69 4.83 -1.13
CA VAL A 196 8.96 6.10 -1.13
C VAL A 196 9.24 6.86 -2.43
N TYR A 197 10.47 6.82 -2.93
CA TYR A 197 10.81 7.36 -4.25
C TYR A 197 10.00 6.69 -5.37
N THR A 198 9.83 5.37 -5.31
CA THR A 198 9.03 4.62 -6.29
C THR A 198 7.55 5.00 -6.20
N VAL A 199 7.00 5.14 -4.98
CA VAL A 199 5.63 5.63 -4.78
C VAL A 199 5.45 7.01 -5.38
N PHE A 200 6.35 7.96 -5.07
CA PHE A 200 6.29 9.30 -5.65
C PHE A 200 6.36 9.26 -7.18
N SER A 201 7.26 8.45 -7.73
CA SER A 201 7.41 8.26 -9.18
C SER A 201 6.17 7.65 -9.85
N ALA A 202 5.42 6.81 -9.13
CA ALA A 202 4.18 6.22 -9.60
C ALA A 202 2.99 7.19 -9.51
N THR A 203 3.02 8.13 -8.56
CA THR A 203 1.97 9.14 -8.36
C THR A 203 2.16 10.42 -9.17
N ASP A 204 3.31 10.60 -9.83
CA ASP A 204 3.62 11.81 -10.59
C ASP A 204 2.81 11.88 -11.90
N ALA A 205 1.77 12.71 -11.90
CA ALA A 205 0.87 12.95 -13.02
C ALA A 205 1.53 13.66 -14.23
N LYS A 206 2.78 14.10 -14.13
CA LYS A 206 3.53 14.68 -15.26
C LYS A 206 4.13 13.66 -16.21
N ARG A 207 4.01 12.36 -15.91
CA ARG A 207 4.29 11.30 -16.89
C ARG A 207 3.12 11.14 -17.86
N SER A 208 3.02 12.07 -18.82
CA SER A 208 2.29 11.80 -20.06
C SER A 208 2.92 10.56 -20.70
N ALA A 209 2.09 9.59 -21.08
CA ALA A 209 2.48 8.29 -21.60
C ALA A 209 3.68 8.40 -22.57
N ARG A 210 4.84 7.87 -22.15
CA ARG A 210 5.88 7.54 -23.15
C ARG A 210 5.30 6.38 -23.95
N ASP A 211 4.90 6.67 -25.18
CA ASP A 211 4.58 5.71 -26.23
C ASP A 211 5.61 4.57 -26.23
N SER A 212 5.28 3.51 -25.49
CA SER A 212 6.05 2.29 -25.49
C SER A 212 5.35 1.41 -26.51
N HIS A 213 5.73 1.59 -27.78
CA HIS A 213 5.41 0.65 -28.84
C HIS A 213 6.00 -0.72 -28.47
N VAL A 214 5.21 -1.52 -27.77
CA VAL A 214 5.42 -2.96 -27.61
C VAL A 214 4.10 -3.61 -28.00
N PRO A 215 4.05 -4.43 -29.05
CA PRO A 215 2.79 -5.00 -29.52
C PRO A 215 2.43 -6.17 -28.60
N VAL A 216 1.63 -5.90 -27.57
CA VAL A 216 0.84 -6.94 -26.90
C VAL A 216 -0.61 -6.51 -26.91
N SER A 217 -1.38 -7.29 -27.68
CA SER A 217 -2.80 -7.17 -27.91
C SER A 217 -3.62 -7.10 -26.62
N SER A 218 -4.52 -6.12 -26.59
CA SER A 218 -5.83 -6.11 -25.92
C SER A 218 -5.91 -6.39 -24.41
N LEU A 219 -5.93 -5.31 -23.61
CA LEU A 219 -6.63 -5.27 -22.32
C LEU A 219 -7.37 -3.91 -22.20
N PRO A 220 -8.61 -3.84 -21.68
CA PRO A 220 -9.48 -2.67 -21.79
C PRO A 220 -8.97 -1.48 -20.97
N SER A 221 -9.05 -0.30 -21.57
CA SER A 221 -8.62 0.99 -21.06
C SER A 221 -9.28 1.38 -19.74
N GLY A 222 -8.47 1.77 -18.76
CA GLY A 222 -8.91 2.31 -17.47
C GLY A 222 -7.89 2.27 -16.32
N SER A 223 -6.69 1.69 -16.52
CA SER A 223 -5.68 1.57 -15.46
C SER A 223 -4.28 1.87 -16.00
N ASP A 224 -3.95 3.15 -16.18
CA ASP A 224 -2.55 3.58 -16.35
C ASP A 224 -1.86 3.64 -14.98
N LEU A 225 -1.76 2.48 -14.32
CA LEU A 225 -0.78 2.23 -13.29
C LEU A 225 0.25 1.27 -13.91
N PRO A 226 1.54 1.67 -14.02
CA PRO A 226 2.52 0.87 -14.72
C PRO A 226 2.68 -0.51 -14.08
N LEU A 227 2.36 -1.53 -14.87
CA LEU A 227 2.48 -2.98 -14.62
C LEU A 227 3.95 -3.46 -14.52
N SER A 228 4.83 -2.70 -13.87
CA SER A 228 6.25 -3.08 -13.77
C SER A 228 6.91 -2.53 -12.52
N PHE A 229 6.51 -2.99 -11.33
CA PHE A 229 7.40 -2.92 -10.16
C PHE A 229 7.13 -4.11 -9.23
N SER A 230 7.79 -5.22 -9.53
CA SER A 230 8.10 -6.25 -8.54
C SER A 230 9.60 -6.18 -8.31
N PHE A 231 10.00 -5.61 -7.18
CA PHE A 231 11.11 -6.03 -6.31
C PHE A 231 11.46 -4.89 -5.34
N PHE A 232 11.75 -5.29 -4.10
CA PHE A 232 12.12 -4.48 -2.92
C PHE A 232 10.96 -3.86 -2.12
N GLN A 233 10.54 -4.60 -1.09
CA GLN A 233 10.17 -3.99 0.17
C GLN A 233 10.68 -4.82 1.35
N TYR A 234 11.68 -4.29 2.05
CA TYR A 234 11.86 -4.46 3.50
C TYR A 234 11.42 -3.14 4.10
N ASP A 235 10.57 -3.13 5.13
CA ASP A 235 10.42 -2.07 6.14
C ASP A 235 9.12 -2.32 6.94
N ASP A 236 9.19 -3.02 8.08
CA ASP A 236 8.18 -2.94 9.15
C ASP A 236 8.75 -2.15 10.33
N TRP A 237 9.15 -0.90 10.07
CA TRP A 237 9.68 0.03 11.08
C TRP A 237 8.74 0.20 12.29
N LEU A 238 7.45 -0.03 12.08
CA LEU A 238 6.41 0.12 13.08
C LEU A 238 6.24 -1.13 13.98
N ILE A 239 6.70 -2.30 13.53
CA ILE A 239 6.79 -3.51 14.38
C ILE A 239 7.98 -3.40 15.34
N TYR A 240 9.09 -2.78 14.90
CA TYR A 240 10.28 -2.56 15.74
C TYR A 240 10.04 -1.72 16.99
N PHE A 241 9.08 -0.78 16.97
CA PHE A 241 8.84 0.13 18.09
C PHE A 241 7.63 -0.24 18.96
N LEU A 242 6.77 -1.15 18.49
CA LEU A 242 5.57 -1.58 19.21
C LEU A 242 5.71 -2.97 19.84
N LEU A 243 6.70 -3.76 19.45
CA LEU A 243 6.93 -5.13 19.95
C LEU A 243 8.27 -5.34 20.68
N ASP A 244 9.04 -4.28 20.91
CA ASP A 244 10.20 -4.26 21.81
C ASP A 244 9.86 -3.50 23.11
#